data_AF-A0A969I109-F1
#
_entry.id   AF-A0A969I109-F1
#
_cell.length_a   1.000
_cell.length_b   1.000
_cell.length_c   1.000
_cell.angle_alpha   90.00
_cell.angle_beta   90.00
_cell.angle_gamma   90.00
#
_symmetry.space_group_name_H-M   'P 1'
#
loop_
_entity.id
_entity.type
_entity.pdbx_description
1 polymer ?
#
loop_
_entity_poly.entity_id
_entity_poly.type
_entity_poly.pdbx_seq_one_letter_code
_entity_poly.pdbx_strand_id
1 'polypeptide(L)'
;MNAPARFADAAAAPVFETPYRRLFAGYYPETPHIMRHNLAAHPLLEIEALAQLAERLPITSVEYNRGDLPIGVDGKPGPNGLTIAETIRKVAEAESWAVLKNIERVPAYRDLLLGLLDELRPEIEAATGKMLTPQGFIFVSSPNAVTPYHFDPEHNILLQITGNKVMTQFPAGDTRFVPDQAHETYHSGGPRELRWDDAMLTHGTEFALSPGEALFVPVMAPHFVKNAARSYVASI
;
A
#
# COMPACT_ATOMS: atom_id res chain seq x y z
N MET A 1 10.72 -32.36 -3.69
CA MET A 1 11.53 -31.38 -4.46
C MET A 1 10.56 -30.60 -5.34
N ASN A 2 10.00 -29.51 -4.82
CA ASN A 2 9.20 -28.58 -5.61
C ASN A 2 10.12 -27.40 -5.94
N ALA A 3 10.53 -27.29 -7.20
CA ALA A 3 11.26 -26.11 -7.65
C ALA A 3 10.37 -24.87 -7.46
N PRO A 4 10.91 -23.74 -6.99
CA PRO A 4 10.14 -22.50 -6.94
C PRO A 4 9.76 -22.13 -8.38
N ALA A 5 8.47 -21.87 -8.61
CA ALA A 5 7.97 -21.40 -9.89
C ALA A 5 8.79 -20.18 -10.31
N ARG A 6 9.56 -20.33 -11.40
CA ARG A 6 10.24 -19.20 -12.03
C ARG A 6 9.17 -18.36 -12.72
N PHE A 7 9.21 -17.07 -12.48
CA PHE A 7 8.30 -16.05 -13.02
C PHE A 7 8.28 -15.93 -14.56
N ALA A 8 9.02 -16.78 -15.29
CA ALA A 8 9.47 -16.50 -16.65
C ALA A 8 8.93 -17.42 -17.77
N ASP A 9 8.18 -18.50 -17.49
CA ASP A 9 7.89 -19.52 -18.52
C ASP A 9 6.44 -19.59 -19.04
N ALA A 10 5.63 -18.57 -18.79
CA ALA A 10 4.43 -18.29 -19.58
C ALA A 10 4.38 -16.79 -19.83
N ALA A 11 3.97 -16.36 -21.02
CA ALA A 11 3.65 -14.94 -21.23
C ALA A 11 2.54 -14.57 -20.24
N ALA A 12 2.95 -14.06 -19.08
CA ALA A 12 2.03 -13.72 -18.01
C ALA A 12 1.07 -12.68 -18.56
N ALA A 13 -0.22 -12.87 -18.29
CA ALA A 13 -1.21 -11.85 -18.65
C ALA A 13 -0.75 -10.50 -18.08
N PRO A 14 -0.92 -9.38 -18.82
CA PRO A 14 -0.48 -8.08 -18.34
C PRO A 14 -1.13 -7.76 -16.99
N VAL A 15 -0.37 -7.16 -16.09
CA VAL A 15 -0.87 -6.66 -14.81
C VAL A 15 -1.92 -5.59 -15.07
N PHE A 16 -1.64 -4.63 -15.95
CA PHE A 16 -2.55 -3.56 -16.34
C PHE A 16 -2.96 -3.71 -17.81
N GLU A 17 -4.26 -3.83 -18.06
CA GLU A 17 -4.77 -3.83 -19.42
C GLU A 17 -4.53 -2.48 -20.11
N THR A 18 -4.44 -2.48 -21.45
CA THR A 18 -4.12 -1.29 -22.24
C THR A 18 -5.01 -0.06 -21.95
N PRO A 19 -6.33 -0.19 -21.72
CA PRO A 19 -7.15 0.96 -21.35
C PRO A 19 -6.69 1.64 -20.05
N TYR A 20 -6.26 0.85 -19.05
CA TYR A 20 -5.80 1.39 -17.76
C TYR A 20 -4.40 2.00 -17.85
N ARG A 21 -3.51 1.46 -18.68
CA ARG A 21 -2.22 2.11 -18.97
C ARG A 21 -2.41 3.48 -19.64
N ARG A 22 -3.37 3.59 -20.57
CA ARG A 22 -3.72 4.88 -21.19
C ARG A 22 -4.39 5.84 -20.21
N LEU A 23 -5.24 5.33 -19.31
CA LEU A 23 -5.83 6.12 -18.23
C LEU A 23 -4.71 6.69 -17.34
N PHE A 24 -3.78 5.84 -16.91
CA PHE A 24 -2.62 6.24 -16.11
C PHE A 24 -1.83 7.37 -16.76
N ALA A 25 -1.46 7.20 -18.03
CA ALA A 25 -0.72 8.21 -18.79
C ALA A 25 -1.43 9.57 -18.86
N GLY A 26 -2.77 9.58 -18.89
CA GLY A 26 -3.56 10.81 -18.98
C GLY A 26 -3.70 11.59 -17.66
N TYR A 27 -3.46 10.94 -16.52
CA TYR A 27 -3.69 11.52 -15.18
C TYR A 27 -2.43 11.61 -14.32
N TYR A 28 -1.42 10.79 -14.59
CA TYR A 28 -0.12 10.85 -13.93
C TYR A 28 0.61 12.17 -14.28
N PRO A 29 1.29 12.84 -13.32
CA PRO A 29 1.52 12.43 -11.93
C PRO A 29 0.57 13.04 -10.90
N GLU A 30 -0.32 13.94 -11.29
CA GLU A 30 -0.99 14.85 -10.34
C GLU A 30 -2.41 14.42 -9.95
N THR A 31 -3.08 13.60 -10.77
CA THR A 31 -4.51 13.31 -10.55
C THR A 31 -4.71 11.89 -10.02
N PRO A 32 -5.31 11.70 -8.83
CA PRO A 32 -5.62 10.36 -8.32
C PRO A 32 -6.70 9.70 -9.18
N HIS A 33 -6.55 8.41 -9.46
CA HIS A 33 -7.48 7.66 -10.29
C HIS A 33 -7.42 6.16 -9.99
N ILE A 34 -8.57 5.49 -10.17
CA ILE A 34 -8.70 4.04 -10.01
C ILE A 34 -8.43 3.34 -11.34
N MET A 35 -7.65 2.27 -11.28
CA MET A 35 -7.35 1.34 -12.37
C MET A 35 -7.74 -0.08 -11.96
N ARG A 36 -7.74 -1.02 -12.90
CA ARG A 36 -7.84 -2.45 -12.58
C ARG A 36 -6.52 -3.17 -12.86
N HIS A 37 -6.23 -4.18 -12.06
CA HIS A 37 -5.04 -5.01 -12.18
C HIS A 37 -5.35 -6.51 -12.04
N ASN A 38 -4.50 -7.36 -12.62
CA ASN A 38 -4.70 -8.81 -12.68
C ASN A 38 -3.94 -9.61 -11.59
N LEU A 39 -3.68 -9.00 -10.43
CA LEU A 39 -2.88 -9.61 -9.34
C LEU A 39 -3.71 -10.16 -8.17
N ALA A 40 -5.04 -9.99 -8.16
CA ALA A 40 -5.88 -10.39 -7.03
C ALA A 40 -5.79 -11.90 -6.66
N ALA A 41 -5.47 -12.76 -7.64
CA ALA A 41 -5.28 -14.20 -7.45
C ALA A 41 -3.81 -14.63 -7.65
N HIS A 42 -2.85 -13.72 -7.50
CA HIS A 42 -1.45 -14.02 -7.73
C HIS A 42 -0.88 -14.90 -6.59
N PRO A 43 -0.21 -16.04 -6.87
CA PRO A 43 0.24 -16.97 -5.83
C PRO A 43 1.17 -16.38 -4.76
N LEU A 44 1.99 -15.37 -5.12
CA LEU A 44 2.83 -14.67 -4.13
C LEU A 44 2.03 -13.76 -3.18
N LEU A 45 0.76 -13.48 -3.45
CA LEU A 45 -0.07 -12.58 -2.65
C LEU A 45 -1.13 -13.33 -1.84
N GLU A 46 -1.10 -14.66 -1.86
CA GLU A 46 -1.89 -15.50 -0.97
C GLU A 46 -1.35 -15.45 0.45
N ILE A 47 -2.23 -15.62 1.43
CA ILE A 47 -1.93 -15.43 2.85
C ILE A 47 -0.73 -16.27 3.34
N GLU A 48 -0.59 -17.51 2.87
CA GLU A 48 0.53 -18.37 3.23
C GLU A 48 1.86 -17.92 2.58
N ALA A 49 1.82 -17.42 1.35
CA ALA A 49 3.00 -16.87 0.69
C ALA A 49 3.49 -15.60 1.40
N LEU A 50 2.55 -14.78 1.88
CA LEU A 50 2.83 -13.59 2.69
C LEU A 50 3.41 -13.94 4.07
N ALA A 51 2.87 -14.96 4.74
CA ALA A 51 3.41 -15.45 6.00
C ALA A 51 4.87 -15.92 5.84
N GLN A 52 5.17 -16.66 4.77
CA GLN A 52 6.55 -17.09 4.46
C GLN A 52 7.44 -15.92 4.02
N LEU A 53 6.91 -14.91 3.34
CA LEU A 53 7.66 -13.69 3.02
C LEU A 53 8.10 -12.99 4.31
N ALA A 54 7.21 -12.88 5.29
CA ALA A 54 7.51 -12.24 6.56
C ALA A 54 8.67 -12.92 7.32
N GLU A 55 8.80 -14.24 7.22
CA GLU A 55 9.91 -15.01 7.82
C GLU A 55 11.23 -14.81 7.06
N ARG A 56 11.18 -14.46 5.77
CA ARG A 56 12.36 -14.25 4.92
C ARG A 56 12.88 -12.82 4.96
N LEU A 57 12.03 -11.85 5.28
CA LEU A 57 12.42 -10.45 5.35
C LEU A 57 13.28 -10.17 6.59
N PRO A 58 14.23 -9.21 6.51
CA PRO A 58 14.89 -8.71 7.71
C PRO A 58 13.87 -8.19 8.72
N ILE A 59 14.14 -8.34 10.01
CA ILE A 59 13.23 -7.89 11.08
C ILE A 59 12.91 -6.39 10.98
N THR A 60 13.83 -5.59 10.44
CA THR A 60 13.65 -4.14 10.22
C THR A 60 12.68 -3.81 9.07
N SER A 61 12.32 -4.80 8.27
CA SER A 61 11.37 -4.71 7.15
C SER A 61 10.00 -5.27 7.53
N VAL A 62 9.77 -5.60 8.80
CA VAL A 62 8.53 -6.21 9.28
C VAL A 62 8.01 -5.42 10.46
N GLU A 63 6.78 -4.91 10.33
CA GLU A 63 6.07 -4.24 11.41
C GLU A 63 4.74 -4.94 11.66
N TYR A 64 4.35 -5.11 12.91
CA TYR A 64 3.06 -5.65 13.25
C TYR A 64 2.62 -5.14 14.61
N ASN A 65 1.32 -4.88 14.77
CA ASN A 65 0.72 -4.40 16.00
C ASN A 65 -0.69 -4.98 16.18
N ARG A 66 -1.22 -4.82 17.39
CA ARG A 66 -2.66 -4.97 17.66
C ARG A 66 -3.43 -3.85 16.92
N GLY A 67 -4.57 -4.20 16.36
CA GLY A 67 -5.43 -3.44 15.46
C GLY A 67 -6.67 -2.83 16.13
N ASP A 68 -6.77 -2.89 17.46
CA ASP A 68 -7.80 -2.24 18.27
C ASP A 68 -7.38 -0.80 18.70
N LEU A 69 -6.67 -0.07 17.84
CA LEU A 69 -6.21 1.29 18.16
C LEU A 69 -7.29 2.33 17.78
N PRO A 70 -7.62 3.29 18.66
CA PRO A 70 -8.45 4.45 18.29
C PRO A 70 -7.79 5.29 17.18
N ILE A 71 -8.59 6.11 16.49
CA ILE A 71 -8.14 6.95 15.36
C ILE A 71 -6.99 7.91 15.78
N GLY A 72 -6.84 8.22 17.07
CA GLY A 72 -5.67 8.91 17.62
C GLY A 72 -4.98 8.09 18.70
N VAL A 73 -3.71 7.73 18.51
CA VAL A 73 -2.85 7.15 19.56
C VAL A 73 -1.40 7.60 19.39
N ASP A 74 -0.81 8.08 20.48
CA ASP A 74 0.63 8.16 20.70
C ASP A 74 1.15 6.83 21.29
N GLY A 75 2.07 6.15 20.58
CA GLY A 75 2.81 4.97 21.07
C GLY A 75 2.31 3.59 20.58
N LYS A 76 3.25 2.64 20.40
CA LYS A 76 3.00 1.27 19.89
C LYS A 76 2.50 0.31 21.01
N PRO A 77 1.46 -0.50 20.79
CA PRO A 77 1.03 -1.53 21.75
C PRO A 77 2.06 -2.67 21.92
N GLY A 78 2.08 -3.31 23.10
CA GLY A 78 3.02 -4.40 23.43
C GLY A 78 2.74 -5.74 22.72
N PRO A 79 3.68 -6.70 22.75
CA PRO A 79 3.58 -7.97 22.00
C PRO A 79 2.55 -8.96 22.59
N ASN A 80 1.91 -9.77 21.73
CA ASN A 80 0.90 -10.78 22.11
C ASN A 80 1.44 -12.23 22.14
N GLY A 81 2.74 -12.43 21.93
CA GLY A 81 3.40 -13.73 21.92
C GLY A 81 3.29 -14.53 20.61
N LEU A 82 2.61 -14.01 19.58
CA LEU A 82 2.57 -14.62 18.25
C LEU A 82 3.80 -14.23 17.42
N THR A 83 4.26 -15.15 16.59
CA THR A 83 5.20 -14.82 15.51
C THR A 83 4.51 -13.95 14.44
N ILE A 84 5.30 -13.27 13.61
CA ILE A 84 4.74 -12.50 12.48
C ILE A 84 3.95 -13.39 11.51
N ALA A 85 4.44 -14.60 11.24
CA ALA A 85 3.77 -15.53 10.34
C ALA A 85 2.42 -15.98 10.91
N GLU A 86 2.34 -16.27 12.21
CA GLU A 86 1.07 -16.56 12.88
C GLU A 86 0.13 -15.36 12.90
N THR A 87 0.65 -14.15 13.08
CA THR A 87 -0.14 -12.91 13.02
C THR A 87 -0.78 -12.73 11.64
N ILE A 88 -0.02 -12.95 10.57
CA ILE A 88 -0.53 -12.89 9.19
C ILE A 88 -1.58 -13.98 8.96
N ARG A 89 -1.30 -15.24 9.32
CA ARG A 89 -2.27 -16.35 9.14
C ARG A 89 -3.58 -16.11 9.89
N LYS A 90 -3.54 -15.44 11.04
CA LYS A 90 -4.70 -15.17 11.90
C LYS A 90 -5.25 -13.76 11.76
N VAL A 91 -4.82 -12.98 10.78
CA VAL A 91 -5.18 -11.55 10.65
C VAL A 91 -6.69 -11.30 10.56
N ALA A 92 -7.47 -12.28 10.09
CA ALA A 92 -8.93 -12.17 10.05
C ALA A 92 -9.58 -12.21 11.45
N GLU A 93 -8.90 -12.79 12.44
CA GLU A 93 -9.42 -13.09 13.79
C GLU A 93 -8.67 -12.33 14.89
N ALA A 94 -7.46 -11.86 14.62
CA ALA A 94 -6.51 -11.41 15.63
C ALA A 94 -6.60 -9.93 15.99
N GLU A 95 -7.53 -9.17 15.38
CA GLU A 95 -7.59 -7.70 15.47
C GLU A 95 -6.18 -7.13 15.39
N SER A 96 -5.48 -7.36 14.29
CA SER A 96 -4.06 -7.05 14.11
C SER A 96 -3.80 -6.48 12.73
N TRP A 97 -2.65 -5.82 12.59
CA TRP A 97 -2.10 -5.47 11.28
C TRP A 97 -0.63 -5.84 11.23
N ALA A 98 -0.18 -6.16 10.03
CA ALA A 98 1.20 -6.42 9.66
C ALA A 98 1.54 -5.63 8.40
N VAL A 99 2.74 -5.09 8.34
CA VAL A 99 3.31 -4.44 7.15
C VAL A 99 4.64 -5.11 6.85
N LEU A 100 4.77 -5.57 5.60
CA LEU A 100 5.98 -6.16 5.04
C LEU A 100 6.59 -5.13 4.09
N LYS A 101 7.62 -4.43 4.56
CA LYS A 101 8.30 -3.35 3.81
C LYS A 101 9.43 -3.93 2.97
N ASN A 102 9.76 -3.24 1.88
CA ASN A 102 10.90 -3.59 1.03
C ASN A 102 10.88 -5.05 0.54
N ILE A 103 9.71 -5.50 0.06
CA ILE A 103 9.52 -6.88 -0.39
C ILE A 103 10.47 -7.28 -1.53
N GLU A 104 10.98 -6.29 -2.28
CA GLU A 104 11.98 -6.46 -3.33
C GLU A 104 13.32 -7.04 -2.85
N ARG A 105 13.54 -7.12 -1.53
CA ARG A 105 14.67 -7.86 -0.96
C ARG A 105 14.56 -9.37 -1.19
N VAL A 106 13.36 -9.89 -1.43
CA VAL A 106 13.12 -11.29 -1.80
C VAL A 106 12.98 -11.39 -3.33
N PRO A 107 13.82 -12.18 -4.05
CA PRO A 107 13.88 -12.15 -5.51
C PRO A 107 12.53 -12.31 -6.23
N ALA A 108 11.69 -13.26 -5.78
CA ALA A 108 10.38 -13.49 -6.40
C ALA A 108 9.45 -12.26 -6.30
N TYR A 109 9.51 -11.51 -5.20
CA TYR A 109 8.71 -10.30 -5.00
C TYR A 109 9.33 -9.08 -5.68
N ARG A 110 10.65 -9.04 -5.83
CA ARG A 110 11.33 -8.06 -6.71
C ARG A 110 10.86 -8.21 -8.14
N ASP A 111 10.84 -9.44 -8.65
CA ASP A 111 10.46 -9.71 -10.03
C ASP A 111 8.97 -9.36 -10.26
N LEU A 112 8.10 -9.62 -9.27
CA LEU A 112 6.71 -9.14 -9.26
C LEU A 112 6.62 -7.60 -9.31
N LEU A 113 7.33 -6.90 -8.42
CA LEU A 113 7.32 -5.43 -8.33
C LEU A 113 7.89 -4.76 -9.59
N LEU A 114 9.01 -5.25 -10.10
CA LEU A 114 9.61 -4.67 -11.29
C LEU A 114 8.78 -4.99 -12.52
N GLY A 115 8.23 -6.20 -12.62
CA GLY A 115 7.34 -6.58 -13.71
C GLY A 115 6.10 -5.69 -13.82
N LEU A 116 5.44 -5.37 -12.69
CA LEU A 116 4.28 -4.47 -12.72
C LEU A 116 4.66 -3.02 -13.06
N LEU A 117 5.79 -2.52 -12.54
CA LEU A 117 6.22 -1.14 -12.80
C LEU A 117 6.76 -0.95 -14.22
N ASP A 118 7.35 -1.99 -14.82
CA ASP A 118 7.83 -1.95 -16.20
C ASP A 118 6.69 -1.74 -17.20
N GLU A 119 5.46 -2.16 -16.90
CA GLU A 119 4.28 -1.87 -17.74
C GLU A 119 3.89 -0.40 -17.76
N LEU A 120 4.22 0.36 -16.71
CA LEU A 120 3.92 1.78 -16.55
C LEU A 120 5.14 2.68 -16.79
N ARG A 121 6.35 2.11 -16.73
CA ARG A 121 7.63 2.82 -16.85
C ARG A 121 7.70 3.80 -18.02
N PRO A 122 7.27 3.46 -19.26
CA PRO A 122 7.37 4.41 -20.37
C PRO A 122 6.62 5.72 -20.10
N GLU A 123 5.43 5.64 -19.48
CA GLU A 123 4.58 6.79 -19.18
C GLU A 123 5.13 7.58 -17.98
N ILE A 124 5.63 6.87 -16.96
CA ILE A 124 6.29 7.49 -15.80
C ILE A 124 7.53 8.28 -16.26
N GLU A 125 8.42 7.63 -17.02
CA GLU A 125 9.68 8.24 -17.44
C GLU A 125 9.49 9.39 -18.43
N ALA A 126 8.40 9.37 -19.21
CA ALA A 126 8.02 10.49 -20.06
C ALA A 126 7.55 11.72 -19.26
N ALA A 127 6.89 11.52 -18.12
CA ALA A 127 6.29 12.61 -17.34
C ALA A 127 7.21 13.15 -16.23
N THR A 128 7.84 12.27 -15.44
CA THR A 128 8.61 12.64 -14.23
C THR A 128 10.07 12.20 -14.28
N GLY A 129 10.49 11.57 -15.38
CA GLY A 129 11.86 11.11 -15.59
C GLY A 129 12.13 9.74 -14.95
N LYS A 130 13.42 9.38 -14.87
CA LYS A 130 13.86 8.03 -14.48
C LYS A 130 13.26 7.60 -13.13
N MET A 131 12.67 6.41 -13.09
CA MET A 131 12.28 5.78 -11.83
C MET A 131 13.53 5.38 -11.01
N LEU A 132 13.67 5.95 -9.81
CA LEU A 132 14.89 5.85 -9.02
C LEU A 132 14.89 4.69 -8.01
N THR A 133 13.87 4.65 -7.15
CA THR A 133 13.84 3.75 -5.99
C THR A 133 12.52 2.99 -5.93
N PRO A 134 12.30 1.99 -6.82
CA PRO A 134 11.13 1.12 -6.73
C PRO A 134 11.13 0.36 -5.40
N GLN A 135 10.02 0.42 -4.67
CA GLN A 135 9.84 -0.31 -3.42
C GLN A 135 8.43 -0.89 -3.36
N GLY A 136 8.28 -2.05 -2.71
CA GLY A 136 6.97 -2.68 -2.52
C GLY A 136 6.69 -2.94 -1.04
N PHE A 137 5.44 -2.67 -0.62
CA PHE A 137 5.02 -2.74 0.76
C PHE A 137 3.72 -3.53 0.84
N ILE A 138 3.69 -4.63 1.59
CA ILE A 138 2.45 -5.41 1.74
C ILE A 138 1.81 -5.11 3.09
N PHE A 139 0.62 -4.54 3.07
CA PHE A 139 -0.20 -4.30 4.25
C PHE A 139 -1.17 -5.46 4.40
N VAL A 140 -1.15 -6.17 5.54
CA VAL A 140 -2.10 -7.22 5.91
C VAL A 140 -2.82 -6.75 7.18
N SER A 141 -4.11 -6.47 7.11
CA SER A 141 -4.82 -5.83 8.23
C SER A 141 -6.20 -6.42 8.48
N SER A 142 -6.59 -6.50 9.75
CA SER A 142 -7.93 -6.92 10.17
C SER A 142 -9.04 -6.01 9.64
N PRO A 143 -10.30 -6.49 9.64
CA PRO A 143 -11.46 -5.65 9.41
C PRO A 143 -11.48 -4.40 10.29
N ASN A 144 -12.07 -3.32 9.77
CA ASN A 144 -12.23 -2.03 10.48
C ASN A 144 -10.93 -1.31 10.87
N ALA A 145 -9.75 -1.83 10.51
CA ALA A 145 -8.50 -1.13 10.75
C ALA A 145 -8.48 0.22 10.03
N VAL A 146 -7.89 1.21 10.69
CA VAL A 146 -7.71 2.57 10.17
C VAL A 146 -6.22 2.87 10.07
N THR A 147 -5.78 3.31 8.90
CA THR A 147 -4.48 3.98 8.76
C THR A 147 -4.69 5.47 9.03
N PRO A 148 -4.05 6.05 10.06
CA PRO A 148 -4.23 7.46 10.43
C PRO A 148 -3.90 8.43 9.29
N TYR A 149 -4.32 9.69 9.44
CA TYR A 149 -4.08 10.75 8.46
C TYR A 149 -2.59 11.07 8.31
N HIS A 150 -2.06 11.00 7.08
CA HIS A 150 -0.65 11.23 6.74
C HIS A 150 -0.49 11.58 5.25
N PHE A 151 0.74 11.82 4.79
CA PHE A 151 1.11 11.78 3.37
C PHE A 151 2.31 10.85 3.17
N ASP A 152 2.51 10.41 1.92
CA ASP A 152 3.72 9.69 1.51
C ASP A 152 4.59 10.59 0.60
N PRO A 153 5.93 10.55 0.71
CA PRO A 153 6.82 11.33 -0.14
C PRO A 153 7.05 10.69 -1.52
N GLU A 154 6.45 9.54 -1.81
CA GLU A 154 6.54 8.85 -3.10
C GLU A 154 5.25 8.98 -3.92
N HIS A 155 5.39 8.80 -5.25
CA HIS A 155 4.24 8.44 -6.08
C HIS A 155 3.84 7.01 -5.75
N ASN A 156 2.61 6.78 -5.30
CA ASN A 156 2.18 5.48 -4.82
C ASN A 156 1.11 4.87 -5.74
N ILE A 157 1.13 3.55 -5.90
CA ILE A 157 0.09 2.78 -6.58
C ILE A 157 -0.35 1.72 -5.60
N LEU A 158 -1.51 1.91 -4.97
CA LEU A 158 -2.05 0.99 -3.98
C LEU A 158 -2.87 -0.09 -4.68
N LEU A 159 -2.42 -1.35 -4.68
CA LEU A 159 -3.13 -2.46 -5.34
C LEU A 159 -3.96 -3.26 -4.33
N GLN A 160 -5.27 -3.36 -4.50
CA GLN A 160 -6.15 -4.07 -3.58
C GLN A 160 -6.26 -5.56 -3.96
N ILE A 161 -5.71 -6.46 -3.14
CA ILE A 161 -5.69 -7.90 -3.44
C ILE A 161 -6.92 -8.62 -2.86
N THR A 162 -7.22 -8.39 -1.58
CA THR A 162 -8.34 -9.04 -0.87
C THR A 162 -9.10 -8.02 -0.04
N GLY A 163 -10.41 -8.21 0.10
CA GLY A 163 -11.25 -7.32 0.89
C GLY A 163 -11.49 -5.96 0.27
N ASN A 164 -12.16 -5.08 1.02
CA ASN A 164 -12.47 -3.73 0.57
C ASN A 164 -11.92 -2.69 1.55
N LYS A 165 -11.54 -1.53 1.01
CA LYS A 165 -11.16 -0.35 1.80
C LYS A 165 -11.63 0.92 1.11
N VAL A 166 -11.64 2.02 1.86
CA VAL A 166 -11.83 3.36 1.33
C VAL A 166 -10.62 4.19 1.74
N MET A 167 -9.92 4.74 0.76
CA MET A 167 -8.93 5.80 0.99
C MET A 167 -9.63 7.14 0.78
N THR A 168 -9.53 8.05 1.75
CA THR A 168 -9.96 9.43 1.57
C THR A 168 -8.73 10.29 1.35
N GLN A 169 -8.64 10.95 0.20
CA GLN A 169 -7.53 11.86 -0.15
C GLN A 169 -7.99 13.31 -0.13
N PHE A 170 -7.05 14.19 0.18
CA PHE A 170 -7.22 15.64 0.16
C PHE A 170 -6.30 16.25 -0.91
N PRO A 171 -6.57 17.47 -1.39
CA PRO A 171 -5.70 18.15 -2.34
C PRO A 171 -4.23 18.24 -1.89
N ALA A 172 -3.32 17.72 -2.71
CA ALA A 172 -1.87 17.85 -2.48
C ALA A 172 -1.43 19.32 -2.61
N GLY A 173 -0.43 19.72 -1.82
CA GLY A 173 0.15 21.07 -1.85
C GLY A 173 -0.74 22.18 -1.27
N ASP A 174 -1.92 21.85 -0.76
CA ASP A 174 -2.81 22.81 -0.12
C ASP A 174 -2.56 22.86 1.39
N THR A 175 -2.07 24.02 1.84
CA THR A 175 -1.62 24.24 3.22
C THR A 175 -2.74 24.17 4.26
N ARG A 176 -4.00 24.17 3.83
CA ARG A 176 -5.16 23.90 4.69
C ARG A 176 -5.17 22.47 5.20
N PHE A 177 -4.68 21.52 4.41
CA PHE A 177 -4.70 20.09 4.73
C PHE A 177 -3.36 19.61 5.28
N VAL A 178 -2.25 20.23 4.87
CA VAL A 178 -0.90 19.98 5.41
C VAL A 178 -0.12 21.28 5.45
N PRO A 179 0.13 21.87 6.63
CA PRO A 179 0.95 23.08 6.74
C PRO A 179 2.39 22.83 6.27
N ASP A 180 3.04 23.86 5.70
CA ASP A 180 4.43 23.77 5.23
C ASP A 180 5.40 23.24 6.31
N GLN A 181 5.18 23.64 7.56
CA GLN A 181 5.96 23.18 8.71
C GLN A 181 5.90 21.66 8.91
N ALA A 182 4.77 21.02 8.57
CA ALA A 182 4.64 19.57 8.65
C ALA A 182 5.51 18.89 7.58
N HIS A 183 5.61 19.46 6.37
CA HIS A 183 6.53 19.00 5.34
C HIS A 183 7.99 19.13 5.79
N GLU A 184 8.39 20.28 6.35
CA GLU A 184 9.76 20.50 6.85
C GLU A 184 10.11 19.53 7.99
N THR A 185 9.18 19.34 8.92
CA THR A 185 9.35 18.45 10.07
C THR A 185 9.54 17.01 9.61
N TYR A 186 8.73 16.54 8.66
CA TYR A 186 8.86 15.21 8.09
C TYR A 186 10.24 14.96 7.48
N HIS A 187 10.71 15.88 6.61
CA HIS A 187 12.01 15.74 5.94
C HIS A 187 13.21 15.92 6.89
N SER A 188 12.99 16.48 8.07
CA SER A 188 13.98 16.59 9.14
C SER A 188 14.00 15.37 10.09
N GLY A 189 13.20 14.33 9.80
CA GLY A 189 13.13 13.09 10.59
C GLY A 189 11.99 13.04 11.60
N GLY A 190 11.00 13.91 11.48
CA GLY A 190 9.79 13.91 12.30
C GLY A 190 8.80 12.78 11.98
N PRO A 191 7.68 12.69 12.72
CA PRO A 191 6.67 11.67 12.51
C PRO A 191 5.97 11.82 11.15
N ARG A 192 5.41 10.71 10.66
CA ARG A 192 4.63 10.64 9.40
C ARG A 192 3.20 11.14 9.60
N GLU A 193 2.66 10.91 10.79
CA GLU A 193 1.27 11.20 11.12
C GLU A 193 1.03 12.71 11.21
N LEU A 194 -0.07 13.14 10.59
CA LEU A 194 -0.50 14.52 10.57
C LEU A 194 -1.60 14.77 11.59
N ARG A 195 -1.72 16.02 12.02
CA ARG A 195 -2.85 16.46 12.84
C ARG A 195 -4.14 16.34 12.04
N TRP A 196 -5.14 15.68 12.62
CA TRP A 196 -6.49 15.55 12.07
C TRP A 196 -7.45 16.57 12.68
N ASP A 197 -8.41 17.03 11.86
CA ASP A 197 -9.54 17.88 12.22
C ASP A 197 -10.75 17.39 11.42
N ASP A 198 -11.84 17.04 12.11
CA ASP A 198 -13.05 16.52 11.48
C ASP A 198 -13.68 17.50 10.48
N ALA A 199 -13.43 18.81 10.63
CA ALA A 199 -13.89 19.81 9.66
C ALA A 199 -13.30 19.59 8.26
N MET A 200 -12.09 19.01 8.17
CA MET A 200 -11.45 18.72 6.90
C MET A 200 -12.23 17.69 6.09
N LEU A 201 -12.95 16.76 6.73
CA LEU A 201 -13.59 15.61 6.07
C LEU A 201 -14.49 16.01 4.88
N THR A 202 -15.15 17.16 4.96
CA THR A 202 -16.02 17.69 3.89
C THR A 202 -15.28 18.05 2.59
N HIS A 203 -13.96 18.11 2.62
CA HIS A 203 -13.09 18.38 1.48
C HIS A 203 -12.36 17.14 0.95
N GLY A 204 -12.58 15.98 1.59
CA GLY A 204 -11.98 14.71 1.18
C GLY A 204 -12.68 14.13 -0.04
N THR A 205 -11.91 13.47 -0.91
CA THR A 205 -12.43 12.62 -1.98
C THR A 205 -12.26 11.17 -1.57
N GLU A 206 -13.37 10.42 -1.54
CA GLU A 206 -13.37 8.99 -1.20
C GLU A 206 -13.10 8.13 -2.44
N PHE A 207 -12.13 7.22 -2.31
CA PHE A 207 -11.79 6.20 -3.28
C PHE A 207 -12.02 4.83 -2.66
N ALA A 208 -13.16 4.22 -2.97
CA ALA A 208 -13.45 2.84 -2.59
C ALA A 208 -12.65 1.89 -3.49
N LEU A 209 -12.03 0.88 -2.89
CA LEU A 209 -11.24 -0.14 -3.57
C LEU A 209 -11.74 -1.54 -3.21
N SER A 210 -11.99 -2.32 -4.25
CA SER A 210 -12.32 -3.74 -4.22
C SER A 210 -11.17 -4.59 -4.80
N PRO A 211 -11.18 -5.92 -4.59
CA PRO A 211 -10.16 -6.81 -5.13
C PRO A 211 -9.96 -6.64 -6.65
N GLY A 212 -8.71 -6.44 -7.08
CA GLY A 212 -8.34 -6.21 -8.47
C GLY A 212 -8.40 -4.75 -8.90
N GLU A 213 -8.65 -3.81 -7.98
CA GLU A 213 -8.55 -2.37 -8.22
C GLU A 213 -7.26 -1.80 -7.65
N ALA A 214 -6.68 -0.83 -8.36
CA ALA A 214 -5.50 -0.10 -7.93
C ALA A 214 -5.81 1.40 -7.89
N LEU A 215 -5.29 2.10 -6.89
CA LEU A 215 -5.39 3.55 -6.77
C LEU A 215 -4.03 4.20 -6.96
N PHE A 216 -3.91 5.08 -7.94
CA PHE A 216 -2.77 5.99 -8.00
C PHE A 216 -2.95 7.11 -6.97
N VAL A 217 -1.92 7.34 -6.16
CA VAL A 217 -1.85 8.39 -5.14
C VAL A 217 -0.72 9.35 -5.52
N PRO A 218 -1.03 10.62 -5.83
CA PRO A 218 -0.03 11.64 -6.12
C PRO A 218 0.93 11.85 -4.94
N VAL A 219 2.13 12.32 -5.26
CA VAL A 219 3.14 12.62 -4.25
C VAL A 219 2.60 13.64 -3.24
N MET A 220 2.85 13.40 -1.94
CA MET A 220 2.39 14.27 -0.85
C MET A 220 0.88 14.50 -0.78
N ALA A 221 0.05 13.71 -1.47
CA ALA A 221 -1.41 13.76 -1.32
C ALA A 221 -1.79 13.30 0.11
N PRO A 222 -2.38 14.17 0.94
CA PRO A 222 -2.72 13.81 2.31
C PRO A 222 -3.90 12.85 2.29
N HIS A 223 -3.88 11.80 3.12
CA HIS A 223 -4.92 10.79 3.10
C HIS A 223 -5.01 9.98 4.40
N PHE A 224 -6.16 9.33 4.59
CA PHE A 224 -6.35 8.26 5.57
C PHE A 224 -7.05 7.07 4.89
N VAL A 225 -6.95 5.89 5.49
CA VAL A 225 -7.56 4.66 4.95
C VAL A 225 -8.44 4.00 6.00
N LYS A 226 -9.63 3.55 5.60
CA LYS A 226 -10.55 2.76 6.43
C LYS A 226 -10.83 1.43 5.73
N ASN A 227 -10.56 0.32 6.40
CA ASN A 227 -10.93 -1.00 5.90
C ASN A 227 -12.42 -1.28 6.16
N ALA A 228 -13.07 -1.96 5.22
CA ALA A 228 -14.44 -2.42 5.38
C ALA A 228 -14.56 -3.55 6.42
N ALA A 229 -15.78 -3.77 6.92
CA ALA A 229 -16.08 -4.89 7.78
C ALA A 229 -15.93 -6.24 7.03
N ARG A 230 -15.35 -7.23 7.70
CA ARG A 230 -15.24 -8.66 7.30
C ARG A 230 -14.23 -9.03 6.21
N SER A 231 -13.20 -8.23 5.97
CA SER A 231 -12.11 -8.67 5.09
C SER A 231 -10.75 -8.31 5.65
N TYR A 232 -9.79 -9.23 5.54
CA TYR A 232 -8.40 -8.83 5.66
C TYR A 232 -7.97 -8.21 4.34
N VAL A 233 -7.22 -7.11 4.44
CA VAL A 233 -6.71 -6.45 3.25
C VAL A 233 -5.26 -6.77 3.08
N ALA A 234 -4.90 -7.39 1.95
CA ALA A 234 -3.57 -7.38 1.38
C ALA A 234 -3.50 -6.28 0.29
N SER A 235 -2.53 -5.37 0.38
CA SER A 235 -2.25 -4.42 -0.70
C SER A 235 -0.76 -4.18 -0.86
N ILE A 236 -0.30 -4.08 -2.12
CA ILE A 236 1.07 -3.71 -2.52
C ILE A 236 1.16 -2.20 -2.68
#